data_AF-L1JYB4-F1
#
_entry.id   AF-L1JYB4-F1
#
_cell.length_a   1.000
_cell.length_b   1.000
_cell.length_c   1.000
_cell.angle_alpha   90.00
_cell.angle_beta   90.00
_cell.angle_gamma   90.00
#
_symmetry.space_group_name_H-M   'P 1'
#
loop_
_entity.id
_entity.type
_entity.pdbx_description
1 polymer ?
#
loop_
_entity_poly.entity_id
_entity_poly.type
_entity_poly.pdbx_seq_one_letter_code
_entity_poly.pdbx_strand_id
1 'polypeptide(L)'
;LWVKVGISLGEVAGAVVGQQRRFYCLFGDAINTGARMCSYSEADRIHCSQSFAEVMERLHPDIPLFCRGVQEVKGKGKIKTYYV
;
A
#
# COMPACT_ATOMS: atom_id res chain seq x y z
N LEU A 1 -17.56 -9.08 11.32
CA LEU A 1 -16.98 -7.85 10.74
C LEU A 1 -15.53 -8.19 10.43
N TRP A 2 -15.07 -8.09 9.19
CA TRP A 2 -13.67 -8.36 8.83
C TRP A 2 -12.98 -7.07 8.40
N VAL A 3 -11.68 -6.95 8.66
CA VAL A 3 -10.87 -5.78 8.28
C VAL A 3 -9.89 -6.19 7.20
N LYS A 4 -9.71 -5.32 6.20
CA LYS A 4 -8.67 -5.49 5.18
C LYS A 4 -7.74 -4.29 5.25
N VAL A 5 -6.44 -4.55 5.23
CA VAL A 5 -5.41 -3.50 5.29
C VAL A 5 -4.51 -3.61 4.07
N GLY A 6 -4.23 -2.47 3.46
CA GLY A 6 -3.35 -2.33 2.31
C GLY A 6 -2.26 -1.31 2.61
N ILE A 7 -1.00 -1.70 2.45
CA ILE A 7 0.15 -0.84 2.74
C ILE A 7 0.97 -0.65 1.47
N SER A 8 1.39 0.59 1.22
CA SER A 8 2.36 0.89 0.17
C SER A 8 3.27 2.01 0.60
N LEU A 9 4.49 2.01 0.06
CA LEU A 9 5.50 3.01 0.31
C LEU A 9 5.89 3.71 -1.00
N GLY A 10 5.96 5.04 -0.94
CA GLY A 10 6.44 5.89 -2.03
C GLY A 10 6.14 7.37 -1.74
N GLU A 11 6.55 8.23 -2.66
CA GLU A 11 6.35 9.67 -2.57
C GLU A 11 4.88 10.07 -2.71
N VAL A 12 4.48 11.11 -1.99
CA VAL A 12 3.13 11.67 -2.00
C VAL A 12 3.18 13.19 -1.93
N ALA A 13 2.23 13.85 -2.59
CA ALA A 13 2.03 15.29 -2.53
C ALA A 13 0.82 15.61 -1.65
N GLY A 14 0.98 16.51 -0.68
CA GLY A 14 -0.12 16.98 0.17
C GLY A 14 -0.57 18.39 -0.23
N ALA A 15 -1.88 18.64 -0.21
CA ALA A 15 -2.44 19.96 -0.47
C ALA A 15 -3.66 20.25 0.43
N VAL A 16 -3.87 21.51 0.77
CA VAL A 16 -5.12 21.97 1.39
C VAL A 16 -6.07 22.40 0.29
N VAL A 17 -7.21 21.74 0.19
CA VAL A 17 -8.22 21.94 -0.84
C VAL A 17 -9.46 22.60 -0.25
N GLY A 18 -9.97 23.62 -0.94
CA GLY A 18 -11.24 24.30 -0.61
C GLY A 18 -11.05 25.62 0.13
N GLN A 19 -11.86 26.62 -0.23
CA GLN A 19 -11.73 28.00 0.27
C GLN A 19 -12.46 28.22 1.61
N GLN A 20 -13.74 27.80 1.69
CA GLN A 20 -14.53 27.90 2.93
C GLN A 20 -14.43 26.66 3.82
N ARG A 21 -14.46 25.47 3.22
CA ARG A 21 -14.19 24.19 3.91
C ARG A 21 -12.88 23.64 3.41
N ARG A 22 -11.87 23.64 4.28
CA ARG A 22 -10.52 23.19 3.97
C ARG A 22 -10.38 21.71 4.30
N PHE A 23 -9.98 20.91 3.31
CA PHE A 23 -9.63 19.51 3.46
C PHE A 23 -8.14 19.35 3.23
N TYR A 24 -7.47 18.54 4.04
CA TYR A 24 -6.12 18.11 3.72
C TYR A 24 -6.21 16.86 2.84
N CYS A 25 -5.73 16.97 1.60
CA CYS A 25 -5.77 15.90 0.61
C CYS A 25 -4.35 15.45 0.28
N LEU A 26 -4.18 14.12 0.22
CA LEU A 26 -2.94 13.50 -0.23
C LEU A 26 -3.16 12.91 -1.63
N PHE A 27 -2.19 13.12 -2.51
CA PHE A 27 -2.16 12.63 -3.88
C PHE A 27 -0.86 11.88 -4.13
N GLY A 28 -0.92 10.86 -4.98
CA GLY A 28 0.28 10.11 -5.35
C GLY A 28 -0.03 8.69 -5.76
N ASP A 29 0.92 8.11 -6.48
CA ASP A 29 0.84 6.73 -6.92
C ASP A 29 0.93 5.73 -5.75
N ALA A 30 1.67 6.07 -4.67
CA ALA A 30 1.74 5.24 -3.46
C ALA A 30 0.37 5.04 -2.79
N ILE A 31 -0.46 6.10 -2.73
CA ILE A 31 -1.81 6.05 -2.15
C ILE A 31 -2.71 5.15 -2.98
N ASN A 32 -2.63 5.32 -4.31
CA ASN A 32 -3.36 4.50 -5.26
C ASN A 32 -2.96 3.03 -5.19
N THR A 33 -1.67 2.75 -4.99
CA THR A 33 -1.14 1.39 -4.82
C THR A 33 -1.60 0.79 -3.49
N GLY A 34 -1.54 1.54 -2.39
CA GLY A 34 -2.03 1.09 -1.07
C GLY A 34 -3.52 0.76 -1.09
N ALA A 35 -4.33 1.59 -1.74
CA ALA A 35 -5.76 1.33 -1.93
C ALA A 35 -6.02 0.04 -2.73
N ARG A 36 -5.19 -0.26 -3.73
CA ARG A 36 -5.25 -1.52 -4.49
C ARG A 36 -4.83 -2.71 -3.64
N MET A 37 -3.77 -2.60 -2.82
CA MET A 37 -3.38 -3.66 -1.89
C MET A 37 -4.52 -3.99 -0.91
N CYS A 38 -5.21 -2.98 -0.38
CA CYS A 38 -6.37 -3.21 0.49
C CYS A 38 -7.53 -3.89 -0.25
N SER A 39 -7.79 -3.45 -1.49
CA SER A 39 -8.84 -4.00 -2.34
C SER A 39 -8.59 -5.47 -2.68
N TYR A 40 -7.35 -5.81 -3.04
CA TYR A 40 -6.92 -7.16 -3.43
C TYR A 40 -6.59 -8.07 -2.24
N SER A 41 -6.55 -7.54 -1.02
CA SER A 41 -6.35 -8.32 0.20
C SER A 41 -7.52 -9.27 0.48
N GLU A 42 -7.21 -10.33 1.20
CA GLU A 42 -8.20 -11.24 1.79
C GLU A 42 -8.75 -10.62 3.10
N ALA A 43 -9.88 -11.15 3.57
CA ALA A 43 -10.41 -10.78 4.87
C ALA A 43 -9.39 -11.06 5.99
N ASP A 44 -9.25 -10.13 6.93
CA ASP A 44 -8.39 -10.20 8.11
C ASP A 44 -6.90 -10.41 7.79
N ARG A 45 -6.45 -9.93 6.62
CA ARG A 45 -5.03 -9.90 6.23
C ARG A 45 -4.52 -8.49 5.91
N ILE A 46 -3.23 -8.31 6.16
CA ILE A 46 -2.46 -7.09 5.85
C ILE A 46 -1.65 -7.35 4.57
N HIS A 47 -2.05 -6.72 3.46
CA HIS A 47 -1.39 -6.86 2.17
C HIS A 47 -0.48 -5.66 1.90
N CYS A 48 0.75 -5.88 1.45
CA CYS A 48 1.70 -4.81 1.18
C CYS A 48 2.36 -4.91 -0.20
N SER A 49 2.76 -3.74 -0.73
CA SER A 49 3.52 -3.65 -1.98
C SER A 49 4.97 -4.06 -1.81
N GLN A 50 5.61 -4.50 -2.89
CA GLN A 50 7.04 -4.84 -2.92
C GLN A 50 7.94 -3.74 -2.32
N SER A 51 7.68 -2.46 -2.65
CA SER A 51 8.46 -1.33 -2.12
C SER A 51 8.45 -1.24 -0.59
N PHE A 52 7.34 -1.61 0.05
CA PHE A 52 7.24 -1.63 1.50
C PHE A 52 7.94 -2.86 2.08
N ALA A 53 7.76 -4.03 1.45
CA ALA A 53 8.41 -5.27 1.85
C ALA A 53 9.95 -5.16 1.85
N GLU A 54 10.54 -4.60 0.79
CA GLU A 54 12.00 -4.40 0.68
C GLU A 54 12.56 -3.52 1.80
N VAL A 55 11.82 -2.49 2.21
CA VAL A 55 12.23 -1.62 3.32
C VAL A 55 12.06 -2.32 4.67
N MET A 56 11.00 -3.10 4.84
CA MET A 56 10.76 -3.91 6.03
C MET A 56 11.83 -4.98 6.23
N GLU A 57 12.19 -5.73 5.19
CA GLU A 57 13.28 -6.73 5.27
C GLU A 57 14.61 -6.11 5.73
N ARG A 58 14.85 -4.84 5.39
CA ARG A 58 16.07 -4.12 5.80
C ARG A 58 15.99 -3.54 7.22
N LEU A 59 14.85 -2.99 7.61
CA LEU A 59 14.70 -2.26 8.88
C LEU A 59 14.21 -3.15 10.03
N HIS A 60 13.39 -4.15 9.73
CA HIS A 60 12.70 -5.04 10.66
C HIS A 60 12.68 -6.48 10.12
N PRO A 61 13.86 -7.13 9.98
CA PRO A 61 13.97 -8.49 9.44
C PRO A 61 13.27 -9.55 10.30
N ASP A 62 12.94 -9.22 11.54
CA ASP A 62 12.21 -10.04 12.50
C ASP A 62 10.71 -10.17 12.18
N ILE A 63 10.14 -9.26 11.37
CA ILE A 63 8.74 -9.35 10.97
C ILE A 63 8.64 -10.24 9.72
N PRO A 64 7.89 -11.36 9.79
CA PRO A 64 7.78 -12.28 8.67
C PRO A 64 7.00 -11.63 7.52
N LEU A 65 7.49 -11.83 6.30
CA LEU A 65 6.81 -11.41 5.08
C LEU A 65 6.58 -12.63 4.19
N PHE A 66 5.32 -12.84 3.81
CA PHE A 66 4.91 -13.99 3.01
C PHE A 66 4.66 -13.55 1.57
N CYS A 67 5.53 -13.96 0.66
CA CYS A 67 5.39 -13.65 -0.76
C CYS A 67 4.10 -14.28 -1.32
N ARG A 68 3.20 -13.45 -1.84
CA ARG A 68 1.96 -13.88 -2.51
C ARG A 68 2.18 -14.18 -4.00
N GLY A 69 3.37 -13.86 -4.52
CA GLY A 69 3.71 -13.97 -5.93
C GLY A 69 3.54 -12.65 -6.69
N VAL A 70 3.62 -12.76 -8.03
CA VAL A 70 3.53 -11.62 -8.95
C VAL A 70 2.08 -11.35 -9.31
N GLN A 71 1.62 -10.11 -9.12
CA GLN A 71 0.28 -9.66 -9.46
C GLN A 71 0.33 -8.47 -10.41
N GLU A 72 -0.67 -8.36 -11.28
CA GLU A 72 -0.84 -7.23 -12.17
C GLU A 72 -1.59 -6.09 -11.47
N VAL A 73 -0.88 -4.98 -11.24
CA VAL A 73 -1.38 -3.82 -10.52
C VAL A 73 -1.43 -2.64 -11.48
N LYS A 74 -2.64 -2.09 -11.68
CA LYS A 74 -2.86 -0.96 -12.60
C LYS A 74 -1.97 0.22 -12.24
N GLY A 75 -1.12 0.63 -13.19
CA GLY A 75 -0.14 1.72 -13.05
C GLY A 75 1.28 1.25 -12.70
N LYS A 76 1.43 0.01 -12.21
CA LYS A 76 2.72 -0.61 -11.87
C LYS A 76 3.11 -1.77 -12.78
N GLY A 77 2.14 -2.37 -13.47
CA GLY A 77 2.36 -3.60 -14.23
C GLY A 77 2.45 -4.81 -13.28
N LYS A 78 3.31 -5.77 -13.62
CA LYS A 78 3.50 -6.99 -12.84
C LYS A 78 4.51 -6.76 -11.72
N ILE A 79 4.04 -6.74 -10.48
CA ILE A 79 4.88 -6.55 -9.28
C ILE A 79 4.68 -7.69 -8.29
N LYS A 80 5.71 -7.99 -7.49
CA LYS A 80 5.56 -8.91 -6.36
C LYS A 80 4.77 -8.22 -5.25
N THR A 81 4.04 -9.00 -4.47
CA THR A 81 3.28 -8.49 -3.32
C THR A 81 3.37 -9.48 -2.17
N TYR A 82 3.16 -8.99 -0.96
CA TYR A 82 3.46 -9.75 0.26
C TYR A 82 2.34 -9.58 1.27
N TYR A 83 2.08 -10.62 2.06
CA TYR A 83 1.37 -10.47 3.32
C TYR A 83 2.38 -10.23 4.44
N VAL A 84 2.01 -9.37 5.37
CA VAL A 84 2.66 -9.24 6.68
C VAL A 84 1.97 -10.21 7.63
#